data_AF-A0A3R7R6P4-F1
#
_entry.id   AF-A0A3R7R6P4-F1
#
_cell.length_a   1.000
_cell.length_b   1.000
_cell.length_c   1.000
_cell.angle_alpha   90.00
_cell.angle_beta   90.00
_cell.angle_gamma   90.00
#
_symmetry.space_group_name_H-M   'P 1'
#
loop_
_entity.id
_entity.type
_entity.pdbx_description
1 polymer ?
#
loop_
_entity_poly.entity_id
_entity_poly.type
_entity_poly.pdbx_seq_one_letter_code
_entity_poly.pdbx_strand_id
1 'polypeptide(L)'
;MKFGTHKPCMSQEVKQLTREEITSVRKSWAQSSFIACFVVLSTLFTVASYGQDIPIPNQNNGQQNQRPLPNISISNPLNLASRSISVHVTGDVPLTGVIKVPVGARVDEVLFGFDILNKQQALEQNRIDFRNILVFTQNGDTLYSDLLAYNYGGDLSQNVIINDGDVIHVRQTNPRFDRVSISGEVTRDLDLPFKEEETFGELLQIAGGFTGYAWTDEITVFSTERKVLTLSSALSYVVQPNDRFVIRKDESKRPESSIVLSGEVLQPGIYPILEDETLLQDILLEAGGYTKNPSNLSIIVHRKDDDSKREQSRQGEDELMRFQTDLLRQSRTLRVTPDQLRMSDQYLENFQLFFDELDMEQTFMYLQPEDIQSEVITLADQDSIEVRYTPSHIRLMGQVSKSGFYPLEEGKSIDEYIAEAGGLGPAADENGVYVIKNISYAWVPAEEAILEPGDLLFVDRDPITTYEVDQKLEIQRLEAQLERQESRFRTVISTVNALVSVVLLLTRL
;
A
#
# COMPACT_ATOMS: atom_id res chain seq x y z
N MET A 1 -20.74 -37.13 36.83
CA MET A 1 -21.77 -36.92 37.88
C MET A 1 -22.41 -35.55 37.63
N LYS A 2 -23.74 -35.54 37.40
CA LYS A 2 -24.74 -34.45 37.55
C LYS A 2 -24.45 -33.07 36.92
N PHE A 3 -25.15 -32.66 35.86
CA PHE A 3 -26.56 -32.20 35.73
C PHE A 3 -26.82 -30.74 36.15
N GLY A 4 -27.46 -29.98 35.25
CA GLY A 4 -28.42 -28.91 35.55
C GLY A 4 -28.08 -27.55 34.92
N THR A 5 -28.62 -27.05 33.80
CA THR A 5 -30.01 -26.76 33.32
C THR A 5 -30.50 -25.33 33.53
N HIS A 6 -31.16 -24.82 32.48
CA HIS A 6 -32.11 -23.70 32.33
C HIS A 6 -31.54 -22.35 31.87
N LYS A 7 -31.74 -21.89 30.61
CA LYS A 7 -32.92 -21.55 29.77
C LYS A 7 -33.59 -20.18 30.09
N PRO A 8 -34.14 -19.50 29.06
CA PRO A 8 -34.23 -18.04 28.91
C PRO A 8 -35.64 -17.48 29.15
N CYS A 9 -35.80 -16.15 29.10
CA CYS A 9 -37.11 -15.51 29.13
C CYS A 9 -37.30 -14.55 27.95
N MET A 10 -38.36 -14.80 27.18
CA MET A 10 -38.98 -13.86 26.24
C MET A 10 -39.94 -12.91 26.95
N SER A 11 -40.14 -11.71 26.41
CA SER A 11 -41.45 -11.05 26.27
C SER A 11 -41.32 -9.95 25.22
N GLN A 12 -41.84 -10.15 24.00
CA GLN A 12 -43.12 -9.60 23.52
C GLN A 12 -43.38 -8.14 23.89
N GLU A 13 -43.38 -7.24 22.90
CA GLU A 13 -44.57 -6.42 22.60
C GLU A 13 -44.52 -5.87 21.16
N VAL A 14 -45.60 -6.17 20.43
CA VAL A 14 -45.98 -5.63 19.13
C VAL A 14 -46.85 -4.41 19.38
N LYS A 15 -46.63 -3.29 18.66
CA LYS A 15 -47.70 -2.32 18.36
C LYS A 15 -47.46 -1.56 17.06
N GLN A 16 -48.44 -1.73 16.18
CA GLN A 16 -48.67 -1.04 14.91
C GLN A 16 -49.05 0.44 15.10
N LEU A 17 -48.90 1.22 14.01
CA LEU A 17 -49.81 2.27 13.47
C LEU A 17 -48.95 3.42 12.88
N THR A 18 -48.62 3.39 11.58
CA THR A 18 -49.37 3.84 10.38
C THR A 18 -49.03 5.27 9.94
N ARG A 19 -48.67 5.36 8.66
CA ARG A 19 -48.63 6.55 7.81
C ARG A 19 -50.02 7.19 7.74
N GLU A 20 -50.10 8.52 7.87
CA GLU A 20 -50.96 9.40 7.06
C GLU A 20 -50.63 10.88 7.36
N GLU A 21 -50.93 11.75 6.39
CA GLU A 21 -50.57 13.20 6.25
C GLU A 21 -49.19 13.43 5.58
N ILE A 22 -49.00 13.18 4.28
CA ILE A 22 -49.62 13.80 3.09
C ILE A 22 -49.53 15.34 3.09
N THR A 23 -48.42 15.82 2.48
CA THR A 23 -48.30 16.96 1.54
C THR A 23 -49.03 18.27 1.80
N SER A 24 -48.29 19.40 1.82
CA SER A 24 -48.47 20.48 0.82
C SER A 24 -47.28 21.48 0.87
N VAL A 25 -46.56 21.63 -0.24
CA VAL A 25 -46.55 22.78 -1.18
C VAL A 25 -45.81 24.02 -0.63
N ARG A 26 -44.55 24.28 -0.99
CA ARG A 26 -43.97 24.87 -2.23
C ARG A 26 -43.77 26.40 -2.18
N LYS A 27 -42.49 26.79 -2.35
CA LYS A 27 -41.95 27.96 -3.11
C LYS A 27 -42.12 29.39 -2.56
N SER A 28 -40.98 30.05 -2.33
CA SER A 28 -40.40 31.13 -3.17
C SER A 28 -39.19 31.74 -2.43
N TRP A 29 -37.93 31.51 -2.81
CA TRP A 29 -37.13 32.16 -3.87
C TRP A 29 -36.92 33.69 -3.74
N ALA A 30 -35.62 34.05 -3.79
CA ALA A 30 -35.00 35.29 -4.27
C ALA A 30 -35.07 36.51 -3.32
N GLN A 31 -34.05 37.36 -3.13
CA GLN A 31 -32.77 37.55 -3.84
C GLN A 31 -31.87 38.58 -3.08
N SER A 32 -30.55 38.45 -3.27
CA SER A 32 -29.56 39.54 -3.47
C SER A 32 -28.97 40.39 -2.32
N SER A 33 -27.62 40.36 -2.30
CA SER A 33 -26.68 41.51 -2.25
C SER A 33 -25.67 41.58 -1.10
N PHE A 34 -24.47 41.08 -1.44
CA PHE A 34 -23.13 41.59 -1.14
C PHE A 34 -23.01 42.94 -0.38
N ILE A 35 -22.21 42.98 0.68
CA ILE A 35 -20.90 43.67 0.80
C ILE A 35 -20.31 43.41 2.20
N ALA A 36 -19.00 43.14 2.23
CA ALA A 36 -18.21 42.72 3.38
C ALA A 36 -17.84 43.86 4.35
N CYS A 37 -17.73 43.56 5.65
CA CYS A 37 -16.61 44.01 6.50
C CYS A 37 -16.58 43.30 7.87
N PHE A 38 -15.42 42.67 8.13
CA PHE A 38 -14.73 42.41 9.40
C PHE A 38 -15.49 42.62 10.74
N VAL A 39 -15.53 41.57 11.58
CA VAL A 39 -14.88 41.52 12.91
C VAL A 39 -14.99 40.09 13.50
N VAL A 40 -13.86 39.68 14.08
CA VAL A 40 -13.48 38.48 14.84
C VAL A 40 -14.54 37.96 15.83
N LEU A 41 -14.85 36.65 15.77
CA LEU A 41 -15.35 35.87 16.91
C LEU A 41 -14.96 34.39 16.77
N SER A 42 -14.15 33.89 17.71
CA SER A 42 -13.84 32.47 17.86
C SER A 42 -14.83 31.82 18.84
N THR A 43 -15.55 30.79 18.39
CA THR A 43 -16.39 29.94 19.23
C THR A 43 -15.87 28.50 19.25
N LEU A 44 -15.55 28.06 20.46
CA LEU A 44 -15.72 26.74 21.08
C LEU A 44 -16.30 25.61 20.21
N PHE A 45 -15.59 24.48 20.18
CA PHE A 45 -16.19 23.15 20.06
C PHE A 45 -15.78 22.30 21.27
N THR A 46 -16.76 21.61 21.84
CA THR A 46 -16.64 20.69 22.99
C THR A 46 -16.94 19.28 22.47
N VAL A 47 -16.23 18.26 22.95
CA VAL A 47 -16.75 16.88 22.97
C VAL A 47 -16.46 16.27 24.34
N ALA A 48 -17.53 15.78 24.97
CA ALA A 48 -17.58 15.17 26.28
C ALA A 48 -17.15 13.69 26.26
N SER A 49 -16.62 13.21 27.37
CA SER A 49 -16.53 11.77 27.69
C SER A 49 -16.97 11.55 29.14
N TYR A 50 -17.76 10.50 29.31
CA TYR A 50 -18.63 10.15 30.43
C TYR A 50 -17.88 9.73 31.71
N GLY A 51 -18.45 10.09 32.87
CA GLY A 51 -18.06 9.60 34.18
C GLY A 51 -18.81 8.33 34.62
N GLN A 52 -18.17 7.55 35.49
CA GLN A 52 -18.77 6.57 36.38
C GLN A 52 -18.07 6.69 37.75
N ASP A 53 -18.82 7.12 38.76
CA ASP A 53 -18.43 7.20 40.17
C ASP A 53 -18.37 5.80 40.81
N ILE A 54 -17.38 5.56 41.68
CA ILE A 54 -17.41 4.46 42.67
C ILE A 54 -16.95 5.02 44.04
N PRO A 55 -17.64 4.69 45.16
CA PRO A 55 -17.64 5.50 46.38
C PRO A 55 -16.55 5.13 47.39
N ILE A 56 -16.16 6.09 48.22
CA ILE A 56 -15.23 5.95 49.35
C ILE A 56 -15.98 5.43 50.59
N PRO A 57 -15.46 4.41 51.30
CA PRO A 57 -15.81 4.18 52.69
C PRO A 57 -14.61 4.27 53.66
N ASN A 58 -14.79 5.17 54.62
CA ASN A 58 -14.37 5.17 56.03
C ASN A 58 -12.90 5.03 56.45
N GLN A 59 -12.47 6.05 57.19
CA GLN A 59 -11.43 5.99 58.21
C GLN A 59 -11.92 5.24 59.45
N ASN A 60 -11.11 4.29 59.95
CA ASN A 60 -10.64 4.28 61.34
C ASN A 60 -9.65 3.15 61.66
N ASN A 61 -8.54 3.56 62.28
CA ASN A 61 -7.69 2.90 63.27
C ASN A 61 -7.11 1.49 63.04
N GLY A 62 -5.79 1.46 62.86
CA GLY A 62 -4.94 0.30 63.17
C GLY A 62 -3.47 0.72 63.29
N GLN A 63 -2.96 0.76 64.52
CA GLN A 63 -1.52 0.93 64.79
C GLN A 63 -0.71 -0.20 64.14
N GLN A 64 0.30 0.12 63.33
CA GLN A 64 1.44 -0.79 63.11
C GLN A 64 2.77 -0.02 62.98
N ASN A 65 3.51 -0.02 64.10
CA ASN A 65 4.97 -0.05 64.24
C ASN A 65 5.83 0.57 63.12
N GLN A 66 6.22 1.84 63.28
CA GLN A 66 7.43 2.36 62.64
C GLN A 66 8.65 1.81 63.38
N ARG A 67 9.41 0.90 62.77
CA ARG A 67 10.81 0.66 63.16
C ARG A 67 11.62 1.87 62.68
N PRO A 68 12.38 2.57 63.55
CA PRO A 68 13.26 3.63 63.08
C PRO A 68 14.37 2.98 62.25
N LEU A 69 14.44 3.33 60.97
CA LEU A 69 15.62 3.05 60.15
C LEU A 69 16.81 3.78 60.78
N PRO A 70 18.01 3.17 60.82
CA PRO A 70 19.16 3.82 61.43
C PRO A 70 19.47 5.11 60.68
N ASN A 71 19.74 6.17 61.44
CA ASN A 71 20.27 7.43 60.92
C ASN A 71 21.61 7.16 60.23
N ILE A 72 21.57 6.88 58.93
CA ILE A 72 22.74 7.01 58.07
C ILE A 72 22.85 8.50 57.80
N SER A 73 23.62 9.20 58.64
CA SER A 73 24.14 10.51 58.28
C SER A 73 25.09 10.32 57.10
N ILE A 74 24.61 10.59 55.88
CA ILE A 74 25.50 10.75 54.73
C ILE A 74 26.22 12.08 54.96
N SER A 75 27.32 12.03 55.71
CA SER A 75 28.25 13.14 55.82
C SER A 75 28.91 13.33 54.45
N ASN A 76 28.65 14.48 53.84
CA ASN A 76 29.09 14.92 52.53
C ASN A 76 28.58 14.07 51.35
N PRO A 77 27.61 14.56 50.55
CA PRO A 77 27.73 14.34 49.12
C PRO A 77 29.10 14.93 48.75
N LEU A 78 30.04 14.08 48.34
CA LEU A 78 31.26 14.55 47.70
C LEU A 78 30.79 15.54 46.62
N ASN A 79 31.18 16.81 46.78
CA ASN A 79 30.95 17.83 45.77
C ASN A 79 31.85 17.46 44.59
N LEU A 80 31.42 16.45 43.82
CA LEU A 80 31.89 16.13 42.48
C LEU A 80 31.36 17.24 41.56
N ALA A 81 31.68 18.50 41.87
CA ALA A 81 31.74 19.50 40.85
C ALA A 81 32.78 18.96 39.86
N SER A 82 32.32 18.44 38.72
CA SER A 82 33.20 18.09 37.62
C SER A 82 34.11 19.30 37.43
N ARG A 83 35.42 19.12 37.65
CA ARG A 83 36.34 20.24 37.46
C ARG A 83 36.18 20.69 36.02
N SER A 84 35.84 21.96 35.84
CA SER A 84 35.71 22.58 34.53
C SER A 84 37.00 23.31 34.21
N ILE A 85 37.45 23.20 32.98
CA ILE A 85 38.54 23.98 32.42
C ILE A 85 37.96 25.06 31.50
N SER A 86 38.68 26.15 31.32
CA SER A 86 38.31 27.26 30.44
C SER A 86 39.18 27.21 29.19
N VAL A 87 38.57 27.08 28.02
CA VAL A 87 39.24 26.97 26.73
C VAL A 87 38.85 28.18 25.89
N HIS A 88 39.78 28.73 25.12
CA HIS A 88 39.50 29.84 24.22
C HIS A 88 39.20 29.30 22.82
N VAL A 89 38.04 29.63 22.28
CA VAL A 89 37.69 29.32 20.88
C VAL A 89 37.72 30.59 20.04
N THR A 90 38.44 30.54 18.92
CA THR A 90 38.64 31.68 18.02
C THR A 90 38.48 31.26 16.56
N GLY A 91 38.22 32.24 15.70
CA GLY A 91 38.07 32.03 14.26
C GLY A 91 36.62 32.07 13.79
N ASP A 92 36.33 31.39 12.69
CA ASP A 92 35.03 31.48 12.00
C ASP A 92 34.08 30.34 12.39
N VAL A 93 33.74 30.32 13.68
CA VAL A 93 32.76 29.38 14.24
C VAL A 93 31.63 30.15 14.93
N PRO A 94 30.40 29.58 14.99
CA PRO A 94 29.24 30.28 15.58
C PRO A 94 29.45 30.69 17.04
N LEU A 95 30.25 29.94 17.79
CA LEU A 95 30.53 30.18 19.20
C LEU A 95 32.03 30.44 19.41
N THR A 96 32.38 31.69 19.72
CA THR A 96 33.75 32.12 20.02
C THR A 96 33.85 32.71 21.43
N GLY A 97 35.07 32.79 21.95
CA GLY A 97 35.36 33.28 23.29
C GLY A 97 35.73 32.16 24.26
N VAL A 98 35.57 32.42 25.56
CA VAL A 98 35.94 31.47 26.61
C VAL A 98 34.79 30.50 26.86
N ILE A 99 35.03 29.22 26.60
CA ILE A 99 34.08 28.13 26.81
C ILE A 99 34.54 27.29 27.99
N LYS A 100 33.61 26.96 28.91
CA LYS A 100 33.89 26.07 30.04
C LYS A 100 33.46 24.65 29.70
N VAL A 101 34.40 23.72 29.77
CA VAL A 101 34.21 22.30 29.45
C VAL A 101 34.76 21.41 30.58
N PRO A 102 34.31 20.16 30.74
CA PRO A 102 34.86 19.27 31.75
C PRO A 102 36.34 18.94 31.47
N VAL A 103 37.10 18.61 32.52
CA VAL A 103 38.46 18.07 32.37
C VAL A 103 38.42 16.80 31.51
N GLY A 104 39.29 16.72 30.50
CA GLY A 104 39.35 15.60 29.56
C GLY A 104 38.52 15.80 28.29
N ALA A 105 37.85 16.95 28.17
CA ALA A 105 37.12 17.31 26.95
C ALA A 105 38.04 17.35 25.72
N ARG A 106 37.45 17.09 24.56
CA ARG A 106 38.14 17.11 23.27
C ARG A 106 37.67 18.25 22.37
N VAL A 107 38.38 18.49 21.27
CA VAL A 107 38.07 19.56 20.32
C VAL A 107 36.61 19.50 19.85
N ASP A 108 36.10 18.30 19.52
CA ASP A 108 34.73 18.15 19.02
C ASP A 108 33.67 18.54 20.06
N GLU A 109 33.85 18.16 21.33
CA GLU A 109 32.98 18.53 22.44
C GLU A 109 33.03 20.03 22.72
N VAL A 110 34.18 20.68 22.55
CA VAL A 110 34.29 22.14 22.75
C VAL A 110 33.56 22.90 21.64
N LEU A 111 33.63 22.43 20.40
CA LEU A 111 33.02 23.11 19.25
C LEU A 111 31.52 22.84 19.10
N PHE A 112 31.07 21.63 19.40
CA PHE A 112 29.69 21.20 19.14
C PHE A 112 28.89 20.88 20.41
N GLY A 113 29.54 20.79 21.57
CA GLY A 113 28.92 20.24 22.77
C GLY A 113 28.58 18.76 22.62
N PHE A 114 27.51 18.33 23.29
CA PHE A 114 27.00 16.95 23.25
C PHE A 114 25.82 16.77 22.27
N ASP A 115 25.56 17.76 21.41
CA ASP A 115 24.44 17.74 20.47
C ASP A 115 24.85 17.09 19.13
N ILE A 116 24.41 15.85 18.94
CA ILE A 116 24.75 15.02 17.77
C ILE A 116 24.16 15.57 16.48
N LEU A 117 22.94 16.14 16.53
CA LEU A 117 22.25 16.63 15.33
C LEU A 117 22.87 17.92 14.82
N ASN A 118 23.18 18.84 15.74
CA ASN A 118 23.89 20.07 15.41
C ASN A 118 25.31 19.78 14.89
N LYS A 119 25.98 18.77 15.46
CA LYS A 119 27.30 18.30 14.99
C LYS A 119 27.22 17.80 13.54
N GLN A 120 26.29 16.93 13.20
CA GLN A 120 26.15 16.41 11.83
C GLN A 120 25.90 17.56 10.83
N GLN A 121 24.95 18.45 11.14
CA GLN A 121 24.64 19.59 10.28
C GLN A 121 25.82 20.54 10.08
N ALA A 122 26.65 20.72 11.10
CA ALA A 122 27.83 21.58 11.00
C ALA A 122 28.93 20.94 10.15
N LEU A 123 29.20 19.64 10.31
CA LEU A 123 30.24 18.93 9.54
C LEU A 123 29.91 18.82 8.05
N GLU A 124 28.63 18.80 7.68
CA GLU A 124 28.17 18.81 6.29
C GLU A 124 28.32 20.21 5.63
N GLN A 125 28.53 21.27 6.42
CA GLN A 125 28.71 22.62 5.88
C GLN A 125 30.16 22.86 5.44
N ASN A 126 30.36 23.01 4.13
CA ASN A 126 31.67 23.29 3.51
C ASN A 126 32.15 24.76 3.69
N ARG A 127 31.72 25.43 4.76
CA ARG A 127 32.10 26.83 5.06
C ARG A 127 33.23 26.93 6.08
N ILE A 128 33.40 25.92 6.93
CA ILE A 128 34.35 25.91 8.04
C ILE A 128 35.38 24.81 7.80
N ASP A 129 36.66 25.12 8.02
CA ASP A 129 37.76 24.16 7.89
C ASP A 129 37.86 23.30 9.15
N PHE A 130 37.12 22.18 9.15
CA PHE A 130 37.15 21.18 10.21
C PHE A 130 38.29 20.16 10.08
N ARG A 131 39.15 20.29 9.06
CA ARG A 131 40.27 19.37 8.81
C ARG A 131 41.58 19.87 9.40
N ASN A 132 41.80 21.18 9.33
CA ASN A 132 43.03 21.81 9.77
C ASN A 132 42.78 22.71 11.00
N ILE A 133 42.22 22.13 12.05
CA ILE A 133 41.98 22.85 13.31
C ILE A 133 43.29 22.94 14.07
N LEU A 134 43.61 24.14 14.55
CA LEU A 134 44.82 24.40 15.33
C LEU A 134 44.46 24.49 16.82
N VAL A 135 45.25 23.82 17.64
CA VAL A 135 45.17 23.92 19.10
C VAL A 135 46.51 24.44 19.63
N PHE A 136 46.51 25.67 20.10
CA PHE A 136 47.66 26.27 20.75
C PHE A 136 47.63 25.96 22.24
N THR A 137 48.60 25.19 22.68
CA THR A 137 48.73 24.82 24.09
C THR A 137 49.37 25.95 24.89
N GLN A 138 49.13 25.97 26.21
CA GLN A 138 49.81 26.93 27.09
C GLN A 138 51.34 26.78 27.11
N ASN A 139 51.85 25.59 26.78
CA ASN A 139 53.29 25.31 26.75
C ASN A 139 53.98 25.84 25.48
N GLY A 140 53.21 26.36 24.52
CA GLY A 140 53.71 26.89 23.25
C GLY A 140 53.67 25.89 22.08
N ASP A 141 53.26 24.65 22.32
CA ASP A 141 53.08 23.65 21.26
C ASP A 141 51.82 23.92 20.45
N THR A 142 51.87 23.64 19.14
CA THR A 142 50.70 23.68 18.24
C THR A 142 50.33 22.26 17.84
N LEU A 143 49.13 21.83 18.21
CA LEU A 143 48.56 20.54 17.84
C LEU A 143 47.54 20.72 16.71
N TYR A 144 47.34 19.66 15.94
CA TYR A 144 46.38 19.64 14.83
C TYR A 144 45.24 18.67 15.13
N SER A 145 44.02 19.06 14.76
CA SER A 145 42.84 18.20 14.89
C SER A 145 42.06 18.19 13.59
N ASP A 146 41.69 16.98 13.14
CA ASP A 146 40.91 16.73 11.93
C ASP A 146 39.61 16.03 12.32
N LEU A 147 38.53 16.81 12.39
CA LEU A 147 37.25 16.29 12.82
C LEU A 147 36.55 15.50 11.72
N LEU A 148 36.93 15.64 10.44
CA LEU A 148 36.38 14.80 9.38
C LEU A 148 36.98 13.41 9.42
N ALA A 149 38.30 13.30 9.60
CA ALA A 149 38.97 12.04 9.84
C ALA A 149 38.48 11.33 11.11
N TYR A 150 38.20 12.09 12.18
CA TYR A 150 37.60 11.54 13.39
C TYR A 150 36.17 11.03 13.19
N ASN A 151 35.27 11.86 12.63
CA ASN A 151 33.84 11.53 12.58
C ASN A 151 33.46 10.62 11.42
N TYR A 152 34.06 10.80 10.24
CA TYR A 152 33.75 10.00 9.06
C TYR A 152 34.79 8.89 8.84
N GLY A 153 36.08 9.19 9.07
CA GLY A 153 37.14 8.20 8.94
C GLY A 153 37.25 7.23 10.13
N GLY A 154 36.73 7.60 11.30
CA GLY A 154 36.81 6.80 12.52
C GLY A 154 38.18 6.84 13.23
N ASP A 155 39.08 7.76 12.87
CA ASP A 155 40.38 7.91 13.52
C ASP A 155 40.24 8.71 14.83
N LEU A 156 40.15 7.99 15.95
CA LEU A 156 40.01 8.56 17.30
C LEU A 156 41.20 9.43 17.73
N SER A 157 42.36 9.31 17.07
CA SER A 157 43.56 10.10 17.40
C SER A 157 43.46 11.55 16.90
N GLN A 158 42.64 11.81 15.87
CA GLN A 158 42.50 13.14 15.26
C GLN A 158 41.66 14.12 16.10
N ASN A 159 40.98 13.63 17.14
CA ASN A 159 40.22 14.45 18.07
C ASN A 159 41.04 14.73 19.33
N VAL A 160 41.76 15.84 19.34
CA VAL A 160 42.73 16.18 20.39
C VAL A 160 42.06 16.46 21.73
N ILE A 161 42.66 15.99 22.83
CA ILE A 161 42.25 16.31 24.20
C ILE A 161 42.75 17.71 24.55
N ILE A 162 41.88 18.51 25.16
CA ILE A 162 42.12 19.91 25.48
C ILE A 162 42.40 20.10 26.97
N ASN A 163 43.33 21.00 27.28
CA ASN A 163 43.69 21.41 28.64
C ASN A 163 43.23 22.84 28.95
N ASP A 164 43.29 23.19 30.24
CA ASP A 164 42.91 24.52 30.71
C ASP A 164 43.74 25.61 30.02
N GLY A 165 43.06 26.64 29.54
CA GLY A 165 43.57 27.80 28.80
C GLY A 165 44.21 27.53 27.44
N ASP A 166 44.05 26.33 26.89
CA ASP A 166 44.38 26.09 25.47
C ASP A 166 43.49 26.96 24.56
N VAL A 167 44.00 27.27 23.36
CA VAL A 167 43.30 28.07 22.35
C VAL A 167 43.02 27.21 21.12
N ILE A 168 41.74 26.96 20.84
CA ILE A 168 41.29 26.33 19.60
C ILE A 168 41.05 27.44 18.57
N HIS A 169 41.65 27.27 17.40
CA HIS A 169 41.48 28.18 16.27
C HIS A 169 40.97 27.44 15.05
N VAL A 170 39.79 27.84 14.56
CA VAL A 170 39.12 27.24 13.41
C VAL A 170 39.02 28.26 12.29
N ARG A 171 39.52 27.92 11.11
CA ARG A 171 39.55 28.83 9.96
C ARG A 171 38.27 28.69 9.13
N GLN A 172 37.90 29.76 8.44
CA GLN A 172 36.91 29.68 7.38
C GLN A 172 37.52 28.97 6.17
N THR A 173 36.72 28.17 5.49
CA THR A 173 37.08 27.62 4.19
C THR A 173 37.09 28.75 3.15
N ASN A 174 38.23 28.98 2.51
CA ASN A 174 38.35 29.94 1.42
C ASN A 174 38.38 29.19 0.08
N PRO A 175 37.56 29.55 -0.92
CA PRO A 175 37.62 28.96 -2.27
C PRO A 175 38.98 29.14 -2.97
N ARG A 176 39.83 30.04 -2.48
CA ARG A 176 41.21 30.24 -2.97
C ARG A 176 42.25 29.38 -2.28
N PHE A 177 41.90 28.70 -1.18
CA PHE A 177 42.81 27.72 -0.58
C PHE A 177 42.81 26.46 -1.44
N ASP A 178 43.92 25.75 -1.38
CA ASP A 178 44.05 24.47 -2.06
C ASP A 178 43.00 23.49 -1.53
N ARG A 179 42.34 22.80 -2.46
CA ARG A 179 41.28 21.84 -2.15
C ARG A 179 41.62 20.49 -2.70
N VAL A 180 40.90 19.47 -2.25
CA VAL A 180 40.97 18.12 -2.80
C VAL A 180 39.56 17.61 -2.92
N SER A 181 39.26 16.95 -4.04
CA SER A 181 37.95 16.36 -4.24
C SER A 181 38.03 14.89 -4.60
N ILE A 182 37.08 14.12 -4.11
CA ILE A 182 36.84 12.72 -4.44
C ILE A 182 35.38 12.59 -4.85
N SER A 183 35.15 12.03 -6.04
CA SER A 183 33.81 12.01 -6.66
C SER A 183 33.59 10.76 -7.51
N GLY A 184 32.31 10.41 -7.71
CA GLY A 184 31.89 9.31 -8.56
C GLY A 184 31.38 8.13 -7.74
N GLU A 185 31.89 6.93 -7.97
CA GLU A 185 31.46 5.74 -7.22
C GLU A 185 32.15 5.60 -5.85
N VAL A 186 31.90 6.56 -4.98
CA VAL A 186 32.28 6.58 -3.56
C VAL A 186 31.06 6.82 -2.69
N THR A 187 31.07 6.36 -1.43
CA THR A 187 29.91 6.48 -0.53
C THR A 187 29.51 7.94 -0.30
N ARG A 188 30.49 8.85 -0.26
CA ARG A 188 30.27 10.29 -0.15
C ARG A 188 31.19 11.02 -1.11
N ASP A 189 30.60 11.82 -2.00
CA ASP A 189 31.34 12.81 -2.76
C ASP A 189 31.83 13.90 -1.80
N LEU A 190 33.14 14.15 -1.77
CA LEU A 190 33.73 15.15 -0.88
C LEU A 190 34.53 16.16 -1.69
N ASP A 191 34.40 17.42 -1.30
CA ASP A 191 35.28 18.51 -1.71
C ASP A 191 35.76 19.21 -0.44
N LEU A 192 37.01 19.00 -0.09
CA LEU A 192 37.58 19.33 1.22
C LEU A 192 38.76 20.28 1.09
N PRO A 193 39.09 21.06 2.15
CA PRO A 193 40.38 21.72 2.27
C PRO A 193 41.53 20.71 2.17
N PHE A 194 42.60 21.10 1.47
CA PHE A 194 43.84 20.33 1.40
C PHE A 194 44.50 20.23 2.78
N LYS A 195 45.09 19.06 3.07
CA LYS A 195 45.87 18.75 4.27
C LYS A 195 47.22 18.18 3.82
N GLU A 196 48.30 18.66 4.42
CA GLU A 196 49.64 18.20 4.09
C GLU A 196 49.86 16.74 4.51
N GLU A 197 50.65 16.00 3.73
CA GLU A 197 51.03 14.60 3.96
C GLU A 197 49.87 13.58 3.97
N GLU A 198 48.66 13.99 3.57
CA GLU A 198 47.51 13.10 3.45
C GLU A 198 47.64 12.15 2.25
N THR A 199 47.23 10.89 2.45
CA THR A 199 47.13 9.89 1.38
C THR A 199 45.71 9.79 0.82
N PHE A 200 45.57 9.35 -0.43
CA PHE A 200 44.25 9.05 -0.99
C PHE A 200 43.52 7.94 -0.21
N GLY A 201 44.25 7.00 0.41
CA GLY A 201 43.63 5.99 1.28
C GLY A 201 42.89 6.59 2.47
N GLU A 202 43.48 7.59 3.13
CA GLU A 202 42.84 8.33 4.24
C GLU A 202 41.65 9.15 3.73
N LEU A 203 41.81 9.84 2.60
CA LEU A 203 40.72 10.58 1.98
C LEU A 203 39.54 9.67 1.60
N LEU A 204 39.82 8.49 1.03
CA LEU A 204 38.82 7.47 0.70
C LEU A 204 38.13 6.93 1.96
N GLN A 205 38.86 6.79 3.07
CA GLN A 205 38.29 6.39 4.35
C GLN A 205 37.30 7.45 4.87
N ILE A 206 37.62 8.74 4.76
CA ILE A 206 36.69 9.84 5.08
C ILE A 206 35.48 9.84 4.15
N ALA A 207 35.68 9.53 2.86
CA ALA A 207 34.59 9.35 1.90
C ALA A 207 33.68 8.14 2.21
N GLY A 208 34.08 7.25 3.12
CA GLY A 208 33.34 6.05 3.48
C GLY A 208 33.55 4.89 2.50
N GLY A 209 34.65 4.90 1.75
CA GLY A 209 35.00 3.85 0.79
C GLY A 209 34.29 3.96 -0.56
N PHE A 210 34.50 2.93 -1.38
CA PHE A 210 33.86 2.77 -2.68
C PHE A 210 32.41 2.29 -2.55
N THR A 211 31.56 2.65 -3.51
CA THR A 211 30.24 2.01 -3.66
C THR A 211 30.40 0.60 -4.25
N GLY A 212 29.34 -0.22 -4.21
CA GLY A 212 29.34 -1.54 -4.85
C GLY A 212 29.60 -1.49 -6.37
N TYR A 213 29.25 -0.37 -7.01
CA TYR A 213 29.37 -0.16 -8.47
C TYR A 213 30.71 0.47 -8.89
N ALA A 214 31.65 0.66 -7.97
CA ALA A 214 32.93 1.27 -8.30
C ALA A 214 33.81 0.37 -9.17
N TRP A 215 34.45 0.99 -10.16
CA TRP A 215 35.59 0.41 -10.86
C TRP A 215 36.86 0.64 -10.03
N THR A 216 37.28 -0.37 -9.28
CA THR A 216 38.38 -0.24 -8.30
C THR A 216 39.76 -0.43 -8.89
N ASP A 217 39.90 -1.05 -10.07
CA ASP A 217 41.21 -1.40 -10.64
C ASP A 217 42.06 -0.17 -10.98
N GLU A 218 41.39 0.90 -11.40
CA GLU A 218 42.03 2.14 -11.83
C GLU A 218 41.32 3.37 -11.25
N ILE A 219 42.09 4.21 -10.58
CA ILE A 219 41.63 5.50 -10.07
C ILE A 219 42.19 6.61 -10.96
N THR A 220 41.31 7.48 -11.46
CA THR A 220 41.73 8.63 -12.26
C THR A 220 41.96 9.83 -11.35
N VAL A 221 43.15 10.43 -11.44
CA VAL A 221 43.52 11.64 -10.70
C VAL A 221 43.71 12.77 -11.70
N PHE A 222 42.98 13.86 -11.51
CA PHE A 222 43.16 15.12 -12.23
C PHE A 222 43.94 16.07 -11.32
N SER A 223 45.24 16.17 -11.56
CA SER A 223 46.14 17.10 -10.89
C SER A 223 46.54 18.19 -11.88
N THR A 224 47.83 18.57 -11.94
CA THR A 224 48.38 19.35 -13.07
C THR A 224 48.21 18.62 -14.41
N GLU A 225 48.35 17.30 -14.39
CA GLU A 225 48.11 16.41 -15.52
C GLU A 225 47.17 15.28 -15.10
N ARG A 226 46.51 14.66 -16.08
CA ARG A 226 45.67 13.48 -15.84
C ARG A 226 46.57 12.26 -15.60
N LYS A 227 46.44 11.64 -14.43
CA LYS A 227 47.11 10.39 -14.05
C LYS A 227 46.08 9.28 -13.88
N VAL A 228 46.47 8.05 -14.21
CA VAL A 228 45.69 6.84 -13.92
C VAL A 228 46.55 5.96 -13.03
N LEU A 229 46.05 5.65 -11.84
CA LEU A 229 46.77 4.88 -10.83
C LEU A 229 46.07 3.55 -10.62
N THR A 230 46.82 2.47 -10.46
CA THR A 230 46.28 1.20 -9.96
C THR A 230 45.81 1.38 -8.51
N LEU A 231 44.88 0.54 -8.02
CA LEU A 231 44.38 0.63 -6.64
C LEU A 231 45.49 0.71 -5.59
N SER A 232 46.48 -0.18 -5.66
CA SER A 232 47.59 -0.23 -4.71
C SER A 232 48.44 1.06 -4.72
N SER A 233 48.69 1.60 -5.91
CA SER A 233 49.43 2.86 -6.07
C SER A 233 48.60 4.06 -5.62
N ALA A 234 47.28 4.02 -5.87
CA ALA A 234 46.35 5.06 -5.45
C ALA A 234 46.26 5.14 -3.93
N LEU A 235 46.10 4.03 -3.22
CA LEU A 235 45.97 4.04 -1.75
C LEU A 235 47.17 4.67 -1.02
N SER A 236 48.37 4.56 -1.60
CA SER A 236 49.62 5.13 -1.07
C SER A 236 50.01 6.48 -1.71
N TYR A 237 49.18 7.00 -2.61
CA TYR A 237 49.44 8.26 -3.28
C TYR A 237 49.26 9.42 -2.30
N VAL A 238 50.32 10.21 -2.13
CA VAL A 238 50.29 11.44 -1.34
C VAL A 238 49.58 12.53 -2.15
N VAL A 239 48.43 12.95 -1.62
CA VAL A 239 47.55 13.93 -2.23
C VAL A 239 48.27 15.25 -2.43
N GLN A 240 48.06 15.90 -3.58
CA GLN A 240 48.61 17.22 -3.87
C GLN A 240 47.51 18.29 -3.87
N PRO A 241 47.90 19.57 -3.70
CA PRO A 241 46.99 20.70 -3.86
C PRO A 241 46.17 20.64 -5.16
N ASN A 242 44.85 20.78 -5.05
CA ASN A 242 43.88 20.81 -6.15
C ASN A 242 43.71 19.48 -6.90
N ASP A 243 44.15 18.37 -6.33
CA ASP A 243 43.88 17.04 -6.88
C ASP A 243 42.38 16.72 -6.85
N ARG A 244 41.87 16.22 -7.99
CA ARG A 244 40.53 15.68 -8.12
C ARG A 244 40.58 14.20 -8.48
N PHE A 245 40.15 13.36 -7.56
CA PHE A 245 39.97 11.93 -7.73
C PHE A 245 38.58 11.66 -8.30
N VAL A 246 38.53 10.91 -9.39
CA VAL A 246 37.29 10.48 -10.03
C VAL A 246 37.29 8.96 -10.11
N ILE A 247 36.34 8.36 -9.40
CA ILE A 247 36.11 6.93 -9.38
C ILE A 247 35.02 6.65 -10.41
N ARG A 248 35.36 5.90 -11.44
CA ARG A 248 34.40 5.55 -12.50
C ARG A 248 33.45 4.47 -12.00
N LYS A 249 32.27 4.47 -12.60
CA LYS A 249 31.36 3.35 -12.52
C LYS A 249 31.90 2.15 -13.30
N ASP A 250 31.77 0.99 -12.68
CA ASP A 250 31.94 -0.29 -13.33
C ASP A 250 30.67 -0.59 -14.14
N GLU A 251 30.76 -0.40 -15.45
CA GLU A 251 29.64 -0.66 -16.35
C GLU A 251 29.24 -2.15 -16.35
N SER A 252 30.13 -3.08 -15.96
CA SER A 252 29.78 -4.50 -15.82
C SER A 252 28.87 -4.79 -14.61
N LYS A 253 28.84 -3.88 -13.63
CA LYS A 253 27.98 -3.98 -12.44
C LYS A 253 26.69 -3.18 -12.59
N ARG A 254 26.44 -2.61 -13.77
CA ARG A 254 25.15 -2.00 -14.06
C ARG A 254 24.12 -3.14 -14.09
N PRO A 255 23.05 -3.11 -13.28
CA PRO A 255 21.91 -3.94 -13.56
C PRO A 255 21.36 -3.45 -14.90
N GLU A 256 21.61 -4.21 -15.97
CA GLU A 256 21.00 -3.97 -17.28
C GLU A 256 19.49 -4.17 -17.20
N SER A 257 19.05 -4.95 -16.21
CA SER A 257 17.68 -5.39 -16.01
C SER A 257 17.01 -4.64 -14.86
N SER A 258 15.77 -4.21 -15.06
CA SER A 258 14.98 -3.54 -14.03
C SER A 258 13.51 -3.91 -14.11
N ILE A 259 12.85 -3.82 -12.98
CA ILE A 259 11.41 -4.05 -12.86
C ILE A 259 10.71 -2.77 -12.42
N VAL A 260 9.42 -2.68 -12.72
CA VAL A 260 8.57 -1.60 -12.21
C VAL A 260 7.67 -2.17 -11.13
N LEU A 261 7.78 -1.69 -9.89
CA LEU A 261 6.89 -2.06 -8.79
C LEU A 261 5.90 -0.92 -8.52
N SER A 262 4.61 -1.23 -8.51
CA SER A 262 3.53 -0.26 -8.33
C SER A 262 2.41 -0.81 -7.44
N GLY A 263 1.55 0.08 -6.95
CA GLY A 263 0.37 -0.28 -6.15
C GLY A 263 0.55 -0.14 -4.63
N GLU A 264 -0.05 -1.05 -3.86
CA GLU A 264 -0.16 -1.05 -2.39
C GLU A 264 1.12 -1.52 -1.68
N VAL A 265 2.23 -0.85 -1.99
CA VAL A 265 3.56 -1.03 -1.38
C VAL A 265 4.04 0.31 -0.80
N LEU A 266 4.91 0.27 0.23
CA LEU A 266 5.36 1.51 0.87
C LEU A 266 6.19 2.41 -0.06
N GLN A 267 7.03 1.80 -0.91
CA GLN A 267 7.89 2.51 -1.85
C GLN A 267 7.69 1.97 -3.27
N PRO A 268 6.68 2.43 -4.02
CA PRO A 268 6.57 2.11 -5.44
C PRO A 268 7.68 2.80 -6.23
N GLY A 269 8.16 2.16 -7.30
CA GLY A 269 9.28 2.67 -8.07
C GLY A 269 9.90 1.65 -9.03
N ILE A 270 11.02 2.04 -9.64
CA ILE A 270 11.82 1.16 -10.49
C ILE A 270 12.90 0.53 -9.61
N TYR A 271 12.97 -0.79 -9.63
CA TYR A 271 13.97 -1.54 -8.87
C TYR A 271 14.97 -2.20 -9.81
N PRO A 272 16.27 -2.02 -9.57
CA PRO A 272 17.29 -2.76 -10.31
C PRO A 272 17.23 -4.24 -9.92
N ILE A 273 17.38 -5.13 -10.89
CA ILE A 273 17.45 -6.56 -10.65
C ILE A 273 18.67 -7.17 -11.31
N LEU A 274 19.13 -8.29 -10.75
CA LEU A 274 19.90 -9.30 -11.45
C LEU A 274 18.91 -10.31 -12.04
N GLU A 275 18.89 -10.41 -13.37
CA GLU A 275 17.98 -11.28 -14.12
C GLU A 275 18.14 -12.74 -13.71
N ASP A 276 17.01 -13.43 -13.54
CA ASP A 276 16.91 -14.83 -13.08
C ASP A 276 17.50 -15.15 -11.68
N GLU A 277 18.08 -14.17 -10.99
CA GLU A 277 18.63 -14.32 -9.64
C GLU A 277 17.78 -13.61 -8.58
N THR A 278 17.26 -12.42 -8.90
CA THR A 278 16.52 -11.59 -7.95
C THR A 278 15.12 -12.14 -7.75
N LEU A 279 14.73 -12.35 -6.50
CA LEU A 279 13.42 -12.88 -6.15
C LEU A 279 12.40 -11.76 -5.93
N LEU A 280 11.14 -12.03 -6.26
CA LEU A 280 10.02 -11.13 -5.99
C LEU A 280 9.92 -10.74 -4.51
N GLN A 281 10.13 -11.70 -3.61
CA GLN A 281 10.14 -11.46 -2.16
C GLN A 281 11.16 -10.40 -1.73
N ASP A 282 12.34 -10.37 -2.38
CA ASP A 282 13.44 -9.50 -1.98
C ASP A 282 13.11 -8.06 -2.38
N ILE A 283 12.54 -7.87 -3.57
CA ILE A 283 12.03 -6.59 -4.04
C ILE A 283 10.89 -6.06 -3.16
N LEU A 284 9.95 -6.91 -2.76
CA LEU A 284 8.84 -6.51 -1.88
C LEU A 284 9.34 -6.12 -0.48
N LEU A 285 10.38 -6.78 0.02
CA LEU A 285 11.05 -6.40 1.27
C LEU A 285 11.82 -5.09 1.13
N GLU A 286 12.55 -4.89 0.03
CA GLU A 286 13.27 -3.65 -0.28
C GLU A 286 12.31 -2.46 -0.39
N ALA A 287 11.14 -2.68 -0.97
CA ALA A 287 10.06 -1.69 -1.04
C ALA A 287 9.43 -1.35 0.32
N GLY A 288 9.88 -1.98 1.41
CA GLY A 288 9.39 -1.79 2.78
C GLY A 288 8.15 -2.61 3.13
N GLY A 289 7.73 -3.53 2.24
CA GLY A 289 6.50 -4.31 2.40
C GLY A 289 5.24 -3.57 1.94
N TYR A 290 4.09 -4.11 2.34
CA TYR A 290 2.77 -3.67 1.89
C TYR A 290 2.21 -2.50 2.71
N THR A 291 1.42 -1.62 2.08
CA THR A 291 0.69 -0.53 2.76
C THR A 291 -0.54 -1.01 3.54
N LYS A 292 -1.10 -2.16 3.15
CA LYS A 292 -2.33 -2.74 3.71
C LYS A 292 -2.11 -4.18 4.16
N ASN A 293 -3.14 -4.76 4.79
CA ASN A 293 -3.12 -6.16 5.20
C ASN A 293 -2.93 -7.07 3.97
N PRO A 294 -1.88 -7.92 3.94
CA PRO A 294 -1.61 -8.83 2.84
C PRO A 294 -2.80 -9.72 2.42
N SER A 295 -3.70 -10.07 3.34
CA SER A 295 -4.86 -10.92 3.03
C SER A 295 -5.85 -10.32 2.02
N ASN A 296 -5.79 -9.00 1.80
CA ASN A 296 -6.69 -8.27 0.90
C ASN A 296 -5.93 -7.68 -0.29
N LEU A 297 -4.75 -8.23 -0.58
CA LEU A 297 -3.89 -7.77 -1.66
C LEU A 297 -3.71 -8.88 -2.68
N SER A 298 -3.54 -8.48 -3.92
CA SER A 298 -3.10 -9.34 -4.99
C SER A 298 -1.88 -8.79 -5.66
N ILE A 299 -1.01 -9.68 -6.13
CA ILE A 299 0.21 -9.29 -6.83
C ILE A 299 0.11 -9.82 -8.25
N ILE A 300 0.22 -8.91 -9.20
CA ILE A 300 0.14 -9.18 -10.62
C ILE A 300 1.53 -8.93 -11.20
N VAL A 301 2.17 -9.97 -11.72
CA VAL A 301 3.43 -9.86 -12.46
C VAL A 301 3.12 -9.94 -13.95
N HIS A 302 3.51 -8.90 -14.67
CA HIS A 302 3.39 -8.76 -16.11
C HIS A 302 4.76 -9.05 -16.72
N ARG A 303 4.89 -10.19 -17.41
CA ARG A 303 6.13 -10.58 -18.11
C ARG A 303 5.96 -10.42 -19.61
N LYS A 304 6.86 -9.66 -20.24
CA LYS A 304 6.75 -9.25 -21.64
C LYS A 304 6.94 -10.38 -22.66
N ASP A 305 7.67 -11.44 -22.31
CA ASP A 305 8.23 -12.41 -23.28
C ASP A 305 7.59 -13.82 -23.28
N ASP A 306 6.46 -14.06 -22.60
CA ASP A 306 5.82 -15.39 -22.61
C ASP A 306 4.93 -15.65 -23.85
N ASP A 307 5.42 -15.23 -25.02
CA ASP A 307 4.80 -15.43 -26.34
C ASP A 307 4.62 -16.91 -26.69
N SER A 308 5.39 -17.79 -26.05
CA SER A 308 5.32 -19.23 -26.28
C SER A 308 4.06 -19.89 -25.72
N LYS A 309 3.43 -19.30 -24.68
CA LYS A 309 2.11 -19.72 -24.16
C LYS A 309 0.92 -19.14 -24.94
N ARG A 310 1.15 -18.19 -25.87
CA ARG A 310 0.10 -17.62 -26.73
C ARG A 310 -0.56 -18.67 -27.63
N GLU A 311 0.17 -19.72 -28.03
CA GLU A 311 -0.36 -20.75 -28.94
C GLU A 311 -1.32 -21.74 -28.27
N GLN A 312 -1.22 -21.96 -26.94
CA GLN A 312 -2.17 -22.78 -26.20
C GLN A 312 -3.45 -21.99 -25.85
N SER A 313 -3.33 -20.70 -25.56
CA SER A 313 -4.47 -19.81 -25.26
C SER A 313 -5.36 -19.58 -26.49
N ARG A 314 -4.80 -19.64 -27.71
CA ARG A 314 -5.56 -19.59 -28.97
C ARG A 314 -6.64 -20.66 -29.13
N GLN A 315 -6.46 -21.85 -28.52
CA GLN A 315 -7.50 -22.88 -28.57
C GLN A 315 -8.72 -22.49 -27.73
N GLY A 316 -8.51 -21.78 -26.62
CA GLY A 316 -9.59 -21.18 -25.82
C GLY A 316 -10.22 -19.97 -26.53
N GLU A 317 -9.43 -19.13 -27.20
CA GLU A 317 -9.92 -18.01 -28.02
C GLU A 317 -10.83 -18.48 -29.17
N ASP A 318 -10.53 -19.61 -29.80
CA ASP A 318 -11.36 -20.19 -30.86
C ASP A 318 -12.72 -20.68 -30.33
N GLU A 319 -12.76 -21.28 -29.14
CA GLU A 319 -14.01 -21.67 -28.47
C GLU A 319 -14.81 -20.45 -28.01
N LEU A 320 -14.12 -19.43 -27.50
CA LEU A 320 -14.71 -18.16 -27.08
C LEU A 320 -15.30 -17.38 -28.25
N MET A 321 -14.58 -17.29 -29.37
CA MET A 321 -15.05 -16.66 -30.60
C MET A 321 -16.21 -17.42 -31.23
N ARG A 322 -16.23 -18.76 -31.14
CA ARG A 322 -17.39 -19.56 -31.54
C ARG A 322 -18.60 -19.24 -30.67
N PHE A 323 -18.42 -19.21 -29.35
CA PHE A 323 -19.49 -18.85 -28.41
C PHE A 323 -20.02 -17.43 -28.65
N GLN A 324 -19.14 -16.44 -28.79
CA GLN A 324 -19.49 -15.05 -29.11
C GLN A 324 -20.23 -14.97 -30.46
N THR A 325 -19.77 -15.71 -31.47
CA THR A 325 -20.43 -15.76 -32.78
C THR A 325 -21.81 -16.40 -32.69
N ASP A 326 -21.99 -17.45 -31.89
CA ASP A 326 -23.25 -18.14 -31.71
C ASP A 326 -24.25 -17.29 -30.90
N LEU A 327 -23.79 -16.59 -29.85
CA LEU A 327 -24.58 -15.59 -29.12
C LEU A 327 -25.04 -14.45 -30.03
N LEU A 328 -24.13 -13.88 -30.84
CA LEU A 328 -24.46 -12.81 -31.77
C LEU A 328 -25.43 -13.27 -32.87
N ARG A 329 -25.30 -14.51 -33.36
CA ARG A 329 -26.26 -15.11 -34.31
C ARG A 329 -27.64 -15.26 -33.68
N GLN A 330 -27.70 -15.71 -32.43
CA GLN A 330 -28.94 -15.89 -31.69
C GLN A 330 -29.63 -14.56 -31.34
N SER A 331 -28.87 -13.47 -31.16
CA SER A 331 -29.42 -12.13 -30.93
C SER A 331 -30.13 -11.54 -32.15
N ARG A 332 -29.63 -11.81 -33.37
CA ARG A 332 -30.16 -11.22 -34.61
C ARG A 332 -31.49 -11.81 -35.05
N THR A 333 -31.90 -12.96 -34.52
CA THR A 333 -33.20 -13.58 -34.81
C THR A 333 -34.33 -13.03 -33.92
N LEU A 334 -34.04 -12.11 -33.00
CA LEU A 334 -34.99 -11.58 -32.02
C LEU A 334 -35.63 -10.28 -32.48
N ARG A 335 -36.80 -10.40 -33.11
CA ARG A 335 -37.66 -9.26 -33.47
C ARG A 335 -39.07 -9.45 -32.91
N VAL A 336 -39.23 -9.67 -31.61
CA VAL A 336 -40.58 -9.76 -31.03
C VAL A 336 -40.57 -9.22 -29.58
N THR A 337 -40.94 -7.94 -29.41
CA THR A 337 -41.29 -7.21 -28.16
C THR A 337 -40.25 -6.27 -27.48
N PRO A 338 -40.66 -5.04 -27.05
CA PRO A 338 -39.77 -4.05 -26.40
C PRO A 338 -39.19 -4.43 -25.04
N ASP A 339 -39.90 -5.20 -24.21
CA ASP A 339 -39.41 -5.59 -22.88
C ASP A 339 -38.32 -6.67 -22.95
N GLN A 340 -38.41 -7.56 -23.94
CA GLN A 340 -37.39 -8.58 -24.21
C GLN A 340 -36.12 -7.97 -24.84
N LEU A 341 -36.25 -6.88 -25.62
CA LEU A 341 -35.12 -6.07 -26.08
C LEU A 341 -34.29 -5.54 -24.90
N ARG A 342 -34.95 -4.99 -23.86
CA ARG A 342 -34.26 -4.40 -22.69
C ARG A 342 -33.44 -5.42 -21.89
N MET A 343 -33.91 -6.66 -21.78
CA MET A 343 -33.19 -7.73 -21.07
C MET A 343 -32.12 -8.40 -21.94
N SER A 344 -32.36 -8.52 -23.26
CA SER A 344 -31.39 -9.04 -24.23
C SER A 344 -30.19 -8.10 -24.39
N ASP A 345 -30.44 -6.80 -24.50
CA ASP A 345 -29.40 -5.78 -24.66
C ASP A 345 -28.53 -5.72 -23.40
N GLN A 346 -29.10 -5.82 -22.20
CA GLN A 346 -28.32 -5.85 -20.95
C GLN A 346 -27.44 -7.08 -20.81
N TYR A 347 -27.90 -8.26 -21.25
CA TYR A 347 -27.08 -9.47 -21.23
C TYR A 347 -25.88 -9.30 -22.17
N LEU A 348 -26.11 -8.89 -23.42
CA LEU A 348 -25.06 -8.75 -24.45
C LEU A 348 -24.10 -7.59 -24.20
N GLU A 349 -24.60 -6.43 -23.74
CA GLU A 349 -23.79 -5.24 -23.46
C GLU A 349 -22.88 -5.47 -22.24
N ASN A 350 -23.36 -6.16 -21.19
CA ASN A 350 -22.53 -6.57 -20.07
C ASN A 350 -21.51 -7.64 -20.45
N PHE A 351 -21.87 -8.55 -21.37
CA PHE A 351 -20.97 -9.61 -21.85
C PHE A 351 -19.86 -9.07 -22.75
N GLN A 352 -20.18 -8.07 -23.59
CA GLN A 352 -19.21 -7.45 -24.47
C GLN A 352 -18.22 -6.58 -23.69
N LEU A 353 -18.68 -5.83 -22.68
CA LEU A 353 -17.79 -5.10 -21.76
C LEU A 353 -16.86 -6.03 -20.97
N PHE A 354 -17.34 -7.23 -20.60
CA PHE A 354 -16.50 -8.25 -19.96
C PHE A 354 -15.39 -8.73 -20.89
N PHE A 355 -15.67 -8.96 -22.17
CA PHE A 355 -14.64 -9.34 -23.14
C PHE A 355 -13.70 -8.20 -23.53
N ASP A 356 -14.20 -6.97 -23.66
CA ASP A 356 -13.36 -5.79 -23.88
C ASP A 356 -12.39 -5.56 -22.68
N GLU A 357 -12.77 -5.97 -21.47
CA GLU A 357 -11.92 -5.96 -20.27
C GLU A 357 -10.93 -7.15 -20.24
N LEU A 358 -11.28 -8.27 -20.88
CA LEU A 358 -10.40 -9.44 -21.07
C LEU A 358 -9.39 -9.29 -22.22
N ASP A 359 -9.60 -8.34 -23.15
CA ASP A 359 -8.79 -8.12 -24.35
C ASP A 359 -7.42 -7.44 -24.05
N MET A 360 -6.85 -7.70 -22.87
CA MET A 360 -5.49 -7.29 -22.54
C MET A 360 -4.53 -8.46 -22.73
N GLU A 361 -3.80 -8.37 -23.84
CA GLU A 361 -2.75 -9.23 -24.42
C GLU A 361 -1.59 -9.69 -23.50
N GLN A 362 -1.80 -9.98 -22.21
CA GLN A 362 -0.70 -10.12 -21.26
C GLN A 362 -0.79 -11.41 -20.43
N THR A 363 0.32 -12.14 -20.40
CA THR A 363 0.53 -13.26 -19.49
C THR A 363 0.70 -12.70 -18.08
N PHE A 364 -0.35 -12.77 -17.27
CA PHE A 364 -0.30 -12.36 -15.87
C PHE A 364 0.07 -13.56 -14.99
N MET A 365 1.01 -13.39 -14.07
CA MET A 365 1.10 -14.26 -12.89
C MET A 365 0.42 -13.56 -11.73
N TYR A 366 -0.70 -14.11 -11.28
CA TYR A 366 -1.39 -13.64 -10.10
C TYR A 366 -0.91 -14.43 -8.89
N LEU A 367 -0.51 -13.74 -7.82
CA LEU A 367 0.03 -14.33 -6.61
C LEU A 367 -0.68 -13.72 -5.41
N GLN A 368 -1.00 -14.56 -4.41
CA GLN A 368 -1.33 -14.05 -3.09
C GLN A 368 -0.03 -13.79 -2.33
N PRO A 369 0.03 -12.77 -1.45
CA PRO A 369 1.20 -12.55 -0.60
C PRO A 369 1.62 -13.75 0.26
N GLU A 370 0.69 -14.66 0.54
CA GLU A 370 0.92 -15.91 1.27
C GLU A 370 1.69 -16.93 0.42
N ASP A 371 1.41 -17.00 -0.89
CA ASP A 371 2.03 -17.94 -1.83
C ASP A 371 3.50 -17.59 -2.10
N ILE A 372 3.86 -16.30 -2.02
CA ILE A 372 5.23 -15.81 -2.22
C ILE A 372 6.21 -16.38 -1.19
N GLN A 373 5.74 -16.71 0.02
CA GLN A 373 6.61 -17.35 1.01
C GLN A 373 6.89 -18.81 0.71
N SER A 374 6.04 -19.46 -0.09
CA SER A 374 6.18 -20.86 -0.48
C SER A 374 6.78 -21.09 -1.87
N GLU A 375 6.60 -20.14 -2.78
CA GLU A 375 7.07 -20.23 -4.18
C GLU A 375 8.28 -19.33 -4.43
N VAL A 376 9.33 -19.91 -5.04
CA VAL A 376 10.52 -19.15 -5.45
C VAL A 376 10.25 -18.55 -6.83
N ILE A 377 9.98 -17.25 -6.86
CA ILE A 377 9.63 -16.52 -8.09
C ILE A 377 10.78 -15.57 -8.45
N THR A 378 11.48 -15.90 -9.53
CA THR A 378 12.56 -15.08 -10.09
C THR A 378 12.00 -14.03 -11.05
N LEU A 379 12.64 -12.87 -11.07
CA LEU A 379 12.26 -11.73 -11.90
C LEU A 379 13.14 -11.63 -13.16
N ALA A 380 12.53 -11.16 -14.23
CA ALA A 380 13.18 -10.91 -15.52
C ALA A 380 13.14 -9.41 -15.86
N ASP A 381 13.98 -8.98 -16.83
CA ASP A 381 13.97 -7.59 -17.27
C ASP A 381 12.58 -7.16 -17.77
N GLN A 382 12.22 -5.91 -17.48
CA GLN A 382 10.94 -5.31 -17.86
C GLN A 382 9.70 -5.99 -17.26
N ASP A 383 9.86 -6.87 -16.27
CA ASP A 383 8.72 -7.30 -15.47
C ASP A 383 8.05 -6.06 -14.83
N SER A 384 6.74 -5.95 -14.99
CA SER A 384 5.93 -4.94 -14.30
C SER A 384 5.13 -5.64 -13.22
N ILE A 385 5.26 -5.18 -11.98
CA ILE A 385 4.70 -5.80 -10.79
C ILE A 385 3.72 -4.81 -10.19
N GLU A 386 2.48 -5.22 -10.07
CA GLU A 386 1.41 -4.40 -9.52
C GLU A 386 0.77 -5.09 -8.32
N VAL A 387 0.82 -4.41 -7.18
CA VAL A 387 0.16 -4.85 -5.95
C VAL A 387 -1.19 -4.16 -5.85
N ARG A 388 -2.28 -4.87 -6.13
CA ARG A 388 -3.64 -4.31 -6.08
C ARG A 388 -4.31 -4.63 -4.76
N TYR A 389 -5.20 -3.74 -4.34
CA TYR A 389 -6.17 -4.06 -3.30
C TYR A 389 -7.32 -4.85 -3.93
N THR A 390 -7.50 -6.10 -3.49
CA THR A 390 -8.61 -6.96 -3.89
C THR A 390 -9.61 -7.04 -2.75
N PRO A 391 -10.71 -6.26 -2.80
CA PRO A 391 -11.81 -6.51 -1.89
C PRO A 391 -12.34 -7.94 -2.14
N SER A 392 -12.52 -8.71 -1.07
CA SER A 392 -13.03 -10.09 -1.13
C SER A 392 -14.48 -10.08 -1.60
N HIS A 393 -14.71 -10.03 -2.92
CA HIS A 393 -16.03 -10.08 -3.54
C HIS A 393 -16.03 -11.03 -4.74
N ILE A 394 -17.19 -11.58 -5.05
CA ILE A 394 -17.48 -12.23 -6.33
C ILE A 394 -18.28 -11.27 -7.20
N ARG A 395 -18.16 -11.43 -8.52
CA ARG A 395 -19.01 -10.72 -9.48
C ARG A 395 -20.11 -11.68 -9.91
N LEU A 396 -21.36 -11.23 -9.91
CA LEU A 396 -22.52 -12.04 -10.28
C LEU A 396 -23.18 -11.45 -11.52
N MET A 397 -23.25 -12.22 -12.60
CA MET A 397 -23.71 -11.78 -13.92
C MET A 397 -24.58 -12.84 -14.63
N GLY A 398 -25.22 -12.42 -15.72
CA GLY A 398 -26.09 -13.29 -16.52
C GLY A 398 -27.57 -13.14 -16.16
N GLN A 399 -28.33 -14.23 -16.22
CA GLN A 399 -29.78 -14.25 -15.97
C GLN A 399 -30.09 -14.34 -14.47
N VAL A 400 -29.82 -13.26 -13.76
CA VAL A 400 -30.12 -13.10 -12.34
C VAL A 400 -30.95 -11.85 -12.12
N SER A 401 -31.74 -11.82 -11.05
CA SER A 401 -32.59 -10.65 -10.76
C SER A 401 -31.78 -9.37 -10.53
N LYS A 402 -30.61 -9.46 -9.88
CA LYS A 402 -29.68 -8.34 -9.65
C LYS A 402 -28.24 -8.77 -9.90
N SER A 403 -27.68 -8.35 -11.04
CA SER A 403 -26.24 -8.44 -11.28
C SER A 403 -25.46 -7.40 -10.47
N GLY A 404 -24.21 -7.70 -10.14
CA GLY A 404 -23.36 -6.80 -9.37
C GLY A 404 -22.24 -7.50 -8.61
N PHE A 405 -21.63 -6.77 -7.69
CA PHE A 405 -20.57 -7.27 -6.82
C PHE A 405 -21.16 -7.68 -5.48
N TYR A 406 -20.79 -8.88 -5.01
CA TYR A 406 -21.26 -9.45 -3.75
C TYR A 406 -20.05 -9.82 -2.89
N PRO A 407 -19.99 -9.40 -1.61
CA PRO A 407 -18.89 -9.77 -0.72
C PRO A 407 -18.75 -11.29 -0.61
N LEU A 408 -17.53 -11.81 -0.74
CA LEU A 408 -17.22 -13.21 -0.55
C LEU A 408 -17.19 -13.49 0.96
N GLU A 409 -18.14 -14.30 1.41
CA GLU A 409 -18.26 -14.81 2.77
C GLU A 409 -17.84 -16.28 2.83
N GLU A 410 -17.03 -16.62 3.83
CA GLU A 410 -16.52 -17.98 4.02
C GLU A 410 -17.67 -18.96 4.34
N GLY A 411 -17.78 -20.03 3.55
CA GLY A 411 -18.79 -21.07 3.70
C GLY A 411 -20.17 -20.76 3.11
N LYS A 412 -20.37 -19.57 2.52
CA LYS A 412 -21.61 -19.19 1.83
C LYS A 412 -21.69 -19.88 0.47
N SER A 413 -22.83 -20.50 0.16
CA SER A 413 -22.99 -21.28 -1.07
C SER A 413 -23.32 -20.41 -2.28
N ILE A 414 -23.06 -20.93 -3.49
CA ILE A 414 -23.43 -20.27 -4.75
C ILE A 414 -24.94 -19.98 -4.81
N ASP A 415 -25.77 -20.92 -4.36
CA ASP A 415 -27.23 -20.74 -4.31
C ASP A 415 -27.65 -19.59 -3.38
N GLU A 416 -26.95 -19.41 -2.26
CA GLU A 416 -27.22 -18.31 -1.34
C GLU A 416 -26.89 -16.95 -1.96
N TYR A 417 -25.83 -16.85 -2.77
CA TYR A 417 -25.53 -15.65 -3.55
C TYR A 417 -26.60 -15.36 -4.61
N ILE A 418 -27.07 -16.40 -5.31
CA ILE A 418 -28.16 -16.26 -6.29
C ILE A 418 -29.45 -15.81 -5.59
N ALA A 419 -29.76 -16.37 -4.42
CA ALA A 419 -30.92 -15.97 -3.63
C ALA A 419 -30.81 -14.50 -3.16
N GLU A 420 -29.64 -14.06 -2.72
CA GLU A 420 -29.38 -12.67 -2.33
C GLU A 420 -29.51 -11.69 -3.52
N ALA A 421 -29.11 -12.14 -4.70
CA ALA A 421 -29.36 -11.44 -5.95
C ALA A 421 -30.86 -11.33 -6.32
N GLY A 422 -31.75 -11.94 -5.53
CA GLY A 422 -33.19 -11.96 -5.77
C GLY A 422 -33.66 -13.19 -6.55
N GLY A 423 -32.81 -14.21 -6.67
CA GLY A 423 -33.07 -15.43 -7.42
C GLY A 423 -32.71 -15.33 -8.90
N LEU A 424 -32.85 -16.46 -9.58
CA LEU A 424 -32.67 -16.59 -11.02
C LEU A 424 -33.67 -15.70 -11.79
N GLY A 425 -33.21 -15.18 -12.93
CA GLY A 425 -34.04 -14.40 -13.85
C GLY A 425 -35.05 -15.29 -14.59
N PRO A 426 -36.11 -14.72 -15.20
CA PRO A 426 -37.18 -15.50 -15.86
C PRO A 426 -36.72 -16.36 -17.05
N ALA A 427 -35.54 -16.09 -17.60
CA ALA A 427 -34.96 -16.80 -18.73
C ALA A 427 -33.63 -17.47 -18.38
N ALA A 428 -33.37 -17.73 -17.09
CA ALA A 428 -32.17 -18.41 -16.63
C ALA A 428 -32.25 -19.91 -16.92
N ASP A 429 -31.13 -20.51 -17.35
CA ASP A 429 -30.98 -21.96 -17.32
C ASP A 429 -30.55 -22.39 -15.91
N GLU A 430 -31.39 -23.16 -15.22
CA GLU A 430 -31.11 -23.65 -13.88
C GLU A 430 -29.87 -24.55 -13.82
N ASN A 431 -29.50 -25.20 -14.94
CA ASN A 431 -28.30 -26.05 -15.04
C ASN A 431 -27.10 -25.29 -15.63
N GLY A 432 -27.30 -24.08 -16.13
CA GLY A 432 -26.31 -23.25 -16.80
C GLY A 432 -25.56 -22.32 -15.86
N VAL A 433 -25.27 -22.75 -14.62
CA VAL A 433 -24.56 -21.93 -13.63
C VAL A 433 -23.07 -22.28 -13.63
N TYR A 434 -22.24 -21.29 -13.95
CA TYR A 434 -20.80 -21.45 -14.07
C TYR A 434 -20.06 -20.46 -13.19
N VAL A 435 -18.96 -20.92 -12.60
CA VAL A 435 -17.95 -20.05 -12.01
C VAL A 435 -16.84 -19.92 -13.03
N ILE A 436 -16.65 -18.72 -13.54
CA ILE A 436 -15.47 -18.37 -14.33
C ILE A 436 -14.41 -17.92 -13.35
N LYS A 437 -13.32 -18.71 -13.28
CA LYS A 437 -12.20 -18.42 -12.41
C LYS A 437 -11.53 -17.11 -12.83
N ASN A 438 -11.35 -16.20 -11.88
CA ASN A 438 -10.78 -14.88 -12.13
C ASN A 438 -9.35 -14.94 -12.70
N ILE A 439 -8.60 -16.01 -12.39
CA ILE A 439 -7.19 -16.16 -12.77
C ILE A 439 -7.03 -16.98 -14.05
N SER A 440 -7.58 -18.20 -14.08
CA SER A 440 -7.40 -19.11 -15.22
C SER A 440 -8.43 -18.91 -16.33
N TYR A 441 -9.47 -18.13 -16.08
CA TYR A 441 -10.66 -18.02 -16.93
C TYR A 441 -11.32 -19.36 -17.25
N ALA A 442 -11.01 -20.39 -16.45
CA ALA A 442 -11.62 -21.69 -16.58
C ALA A 442 -13.10 -21.60 -16.22
N TRP A 443 -13.93 -22.17 -17.08
CA TRP A 443 -15.35 -22.34 -16.83
C TRP A 443 -15.54 -23.61 -16.01
N VAL A 444 -15.91 -23.44 -14.74
CA VAL A 444 -16.16 -24.54 -13.83
C VAL A 444 -17.66 -24.59 -13.53
N PRO A 445 -18.34 -25.75 -13.70
CA PRO A 445 -19.72 -25.90 -13.25
C PRO A 445 -19.85 -25.54 -11.77
N ALA A 446 -20.93 -24.84 -11.40
CA ALA A 446 -21.13 -24.36 -10.03
C ALA A 446 -21.06 -25.46 -8.97
N GLU A 447 -21.50 -26.69 -9.29
CA GLU A 447 -21.49 -27.83 -8.36
C GLU A 447 -20.07 -28.27 -7.94
N GLU A 448 -19.06 -28.00 -8.79
CA GLU A 448 -17.68 -28.42 -8.59
C GLU A 448 -16.76 -27.25 -8.15
N ALA A 449 -17.26 -26.02 -8.25
CA ALA A 449 -16.48 -24.82 -8.02
C ALA A 449 -16.43 -24.41 -6.55
N ILE A 450 -15.24 -24.09 -6.06
CA ILE A 450 -15.03 -23.35 -4.81
C ILE A 450 -14.88 -21.88 -5.18
N LEU A 451 -15.65 -20.98 -4.57
CA LEU A 451 -15.57 -19.55 -4.88
C LEU A 451 -14.30 -18.92 -4.30
N GLU A 452 -13.56 -18.21 -5.13
CA GLU A 452 -12.39 -17.43 -4.76
C GLU A 452 -12.62 -15.92 -4.94
N PRO A 453 -11.85 -15.06 -4.26
CA PRO A 453 -11.94 -13.62 -4.46
C PRO A 453 -11.75 -13.22 -5.92
N GLY A 454 -12.69 -12.44 -6.45
CA GLY A 454 -12.70 -11.97 -7.84
C GLY A 454 -13.40 -12.89 -8.82
N ASP A 455 -13.78 -14.12 -8.44
CA ASP A 455 -14.46 -15.06 -9.35
C ASP A 455 -15.77 -14.46 -9.91
N LEU A 456 -16.07 -14.82 -11.16
CA LEU A 456 -17.33 -14.45 -11.80
C LEU A 456 -18.30 -15.62 -11.72
N LEU A 457 -19.37 -15.45 -10.97
CA LEU A 457 -20.53 -16.31 -11.00
C LEU A 457 -21.44 -15.89 -12.15
N PHE A 458 -21.49 -16.73 -13.18
CA PHE A 458 -22.24 -16.50 -14.39
C PHE A 458 -23.44 -17.47 -14.49
N VAL A 459 -24.62 -16.91 -14.71
CA VAL A 459 -25.85 -17.68 -14.92
C VAL A 459 -26.24 -17.56 -16.39
N ASP A 460 -26.15 -18.67 -17.11
CA ASP A 460 -26.53 -18.75 -18.51
C ASP A 460 -28.06 -18.64 -18.68
N ARG A 461 -28.46 -18.41 -19.92
CA ARG A 461 -29.85 -18.26 -20.32
C ARG A 461 -30.38 -19.50 -21.00
N ASP A 462 -31.65 -19.80 -20.76
CA ASP A 462 -32.36 -20.74 -21.61
C ASP A 462 -32.52 -20.15 -23.03
N PRO A 463 -32.26 -20.95 -24.08
CA PRO A 463 -32.50 -20.55 -25.46
C PRO A 463 -33.97 -20.15 -25.64
N ILE A 464 -34.21 -18.99 -26.25
CA ILE A 464 -35.55 -18.37 -26.40
C ILE A 464 -36.57 -19.29 -27.09
N THR A 465 -36.10 -20.18 -27.96
CA THR A 465 -36.95 -21.16 -28.66
C THR A 465 -37.72 -22.08 -27.72
N THR A 466 -37.17 -22.39 -26.55
CA THR A 466 -37.79 -23.27 -25.56
C THR A 466 -38.76 -22.46 -24.68
N TYR A 467 -38.34 -21.28 -24.23
CA TYR A 467 -39.14 -20.37 -23.42
C TYR A 467 -40.44 -19.92 -24.11
N GLU A 468 -40.39 -19.53 -25.39
CA GLU A 468 -41.60 -19.15 -26.14
C GLU A 468 -42.58 -20.32 -26.31
N VAL A 469 -42.07 -21.53 -26.53
CA VAL A 469 -42.89 -22.74 -26.68
C VAL A 469 -43.57 -23.09 -25.37
N ASP A 470 -42.85 -23.04 -24.25
CA ASP A 470 -43.39 -23.35 -22.93
C ASP A 470 -44.38 -22.29 -22.46
N GLN A 471 -44.07 -21.01 -22.65
CA GLN A 471 -44.99 -19.91 -22.31
C GLN A 471 -46.27 -20.00 -23.16
N LYS A 472 -46.15 -20.29 -24.46
CA LYS A 472 -47.30 -20.47 -25.35
C LYS A 472 -48.11 -21.71 -24.99
N LEU A 473 -47.45 -22.80 -24.59
CA LEU A 473 -48.10 -24.01 -24.11
C LEU A 473 -48.83 -23.78 -22.79
N GLU A 474 -48.27 -22.99 -21.88
CA GLU A 474 -48.89 -22.63 -20.62
C GLU A 474 -50.10 -21.71 -20.82
N ILE A 475 -49.98 -20.70 -21.69
CA ILE A 475 -51.11 -19.85 -22.10
C ILE A 475 -52.22 -20.72 -22.71
N GLN A 476 -51.88 -21.63 -23.63
CA GLN A 476 -52.87 -22.56 -24.22
C GLN A 476 -53.52 -23.48 -23.18
N ARG A 477 -52.76 -23.95 -22.17
CA ARG A 477 -53.31 -24.75 -21.06
C ARG A 477 -54.28 -23.93 -20.22
N LEU A 478 -53.93 -22.69 -19.88
CA LEU A 478 -54.78 -21.77 -19.12
C LEU A 478 -56.04 -21.39 -19.90
N GLU A 479 -55.92 -21.11 -21.20
CA GLU A 479 -57.06 -20.87 -22.10
C GLU A 479 -57.96 -22.10 -22.18
N ALA A 480 -57.40 -23.30 -22.36
CA ALA A 480 -58.18 -24.53 -22.38
C ALA A 480 -58.88 -24.82 -21.03
N GLN A 481 -58.27 -24.43 -19.90
CA GLN A 481 -58.90 -24.51 -18.58
C GLN A 481 -60.05 -23.51 -18.45
N LEU A 482 -59.85 -22.28 -18.94
CA LEU A 482 -60.88 -21.24 -18.95
C LEU A 482 -62.06 -21.64 -19.85
N GLU A 483 -61.82 -22.17 -21.04
CA GLU A 483 -62.88 -22.69 -21.92
C GLU A 483 -63.65 -23.85 -21.28
N ARG A 484 -62.97 -24.76 -20.57
CA ARG A 484 -63.63 -25.83 -19.81
C ARG A 484 -64.50 -25.28 -18.70
N GLN A 485 -64.05 -24.24 -17.99
CA GLN A 485 -64.85 -23.53 -16.98
C GLN A 485 -66.09 -22.90 -17.63
N GLU A 486 -65.91 -22.15 -18.71
CA GLU A 486 -67.01 -21.49 -19.41
C GLU A 486 -68.01 -22.48 -20.01
N SER A 487 -67.55 -23.61 -20.56
CA SER A 487 -68.42 -24.66 -21.09
C SER A 487 -69.26 -25.30 -19.98
N ARG A 488 -68.67 -25.53 -18.80
CA ARG A 488 -69.42 -25.96 -17.61
C ARG A 488 -70.47 -24.92 -17.20
N PHE A 489 -70.11 -23.64 -17.16
CA PHE A 489 -71.07 -22.55 -16.87
C PHE A 489 -72.20 -22.49 -17.91
N ARG A 490 -71.89 -22.58 -19.21
CA ARG A 490 -72.88 -22.61 -20.29
C ARG A 490 -73.83 -23.81 -20.16
N THR A 491 -73.32 -24.98 -19.78
CA THR A 491 -74.13 -26.19 -19.54
C THR A 491 -75.05 -26.04 -18.32
N VAL A 492 -74.56 -25.40 -17.26
CA VAL A 492 -75.41 -25.08 -16.09
C VAL A 492 -76.51 -24.09 -16.47
N ILE A 493 -76.19 -23.03 -17.22
CA ILE A 493 -77.19 -22.06 -17.66
C ILE A 493 -78.22 -22.71 -18.60
N SER A 494 -77.80 -23.58 -19.53
CA SER A 494 -78.72 -24.25 -20.45
C SER A 494 -79.65 -25.24 -19.75
N THR A 495 -79.13 -26.00 -18.78
CA THR A 495 -79.95 -26.91 -17.96
C THR A 495 -80.94 -26.15 -17.08
N VAL A 496 -80.54 -25.04 -16.48
CA VAL A 496 -81.46 -24.15 -15.73
C VAL A 496 -82.54 -23.58 -16.65
N ASN A 497 -82.19 -23.07 -17.83
CA ASN A 497 -83.16 -22.54 -18.80
C ASN A 497 -84.14 -23.61 -19.30
N ALA A 498 -83.67 -24.84 -19.52
CA ALA A 498 -84.53 -25.97 -19.89
C ALA A 498 -85.50 -26.31 -18.74
N LEU A 499 -85.02 -26.34 -17.49
CA LEU A 499 -85.84 -26.60 -16.30
C LEU A 499 -86.91 -25.52 -16.10
N VAL A 500 -86.52 -24.24 -16.23
CA VAL A 500 -87.44 -23.10 -16.19
C VAL A 500 -88.49 -23.22 -17.29
N SER A 501 -88.09 -23.62 -18.51
CA SER A 501 -89.01 -23.80 -19.63
C SER A 501 -90.01 -24.94 -19.39
N VAL A 502 -89.58 -26.06 -18.81
CA VAL A 502 -90.46 -27.19 -18.44
C VAL A 502 -91.43 -26.78 -17.34
N VAL A 503 -90.97 -26.06 -16.32
CA VAL A 503 -91.83 -25.54 -15.24
C VAL A 503 -92.85 -24.54 -15.78
N LEU A 504 -92.45 -23.63 -16.68
CA LEU A 504 -93.36 -22.69 -17.34
C LEU A 504 -94.41 -23.40 -18.22
N LEU A 505 -94.07 -24.53 -18.83
CA LEU A 505 -94.98 -25.32 -19.65
C LEU A 505 -95.99 -26.11 -18.79
N LEU A 506 -95.53 -26.66 -17.66
CA LEU A 506 -96.38 -27.35 -16.68
C LEU A 506 -97.32 -26.41 -15.91
N THR A 507 -96.98 -25.13 -15.76
CA THR A 507 -97.83 -24.13 -15.09
C THR A 507 -98.85 -23.45 -16.01
N ARG A 508 -98.76 -23.67 -17.34
CA ARG A 508 -99.69 -23.15 -18.36
C ARG A 508 -100.76 -24.16 -18.81
N LEU A 509 -100.64 -25.42 -18.39
CA LEU A 509 -101.66 -26.46 -18.50
C LEU A 509 -102.47 -26.51 -17.21
#